data_AF-A0AAV3J070-F1
#
_entry.id   AF-A0AAV3J070-F1
#
_cell.length_a   1.000
_cell.length_b   1.000
_cell.length_c   1.000
_cell.angle_alpha   90.00
_cell.angle_beta   90.00
_cell.angle_gamma   90.00
#
_symmetry.space_group_name_H-M   'P 1'
#
loop_
_entity.id
_entity.type
_entity.pdbx_description
1 polymer ?
#
loop_
_entity_poly.entity_id
_entity_poly.type
_entity_poly.pdbx_seq_one_letter_code
_entity_poly.pdbx_strand_id
1 'polypeptide(L)'
;MKWEPYNYSVAFKEPYRIQDLGNLGRLPAPIAVVNIGSFLFVLGLMWGVFRESIQRGSEILPFLPALCYIGIPVASVLLLNKVQPDGKKLHYYLFDLIVYVITIQWQDIVFFNGKAYKKKESDEIIDF
;
A
#
# COMPACT_ATOMS: atom_id res chain seq x y z
N MET A 1 6.91 36.30 -12.85
CA MET A 1 6.72 34.85 -12.64
C MET A 1 7.15 34.52 -11.22
N LYS A 2 6.26 33.97 -10.39
CA LYS A 2 6.63 33.45 -9.06
C LYS A 2 7.42 32.17 -9.27
N TRP A 3 8.65 32.13 -8.75
CA TRP A 3 9.52 30.96 -8.82
C TRP A 3 9.09 30.00 -7.72
N GLU A 4 8.35 28.95 -8.07
CA GLU A 4 8.07 27.85 -7.14
C GLU A 4 9.24 26.86 -7.22
N PRO A 5 9.87 26.50 -6.07
CA PRO A 5 10.98 25.56 -6.06
C PRO A 5 10.50 24.22 -6.61
N TYR A 6 11.06 23.81 -7.75
CA TYR A 6 10.71 22.57 -8.41
C TYR A 6 11.04 21.39 -7.48
N ASN A 7 10.03 20.60 -7.11
CA ASN A 7 10.21 19.51 -6.17
C ASN A 7 10.86 18.30 -6.87
N TYR A 8 12.19 18.27 -6.87
CA TYR A 8 12.99 17.18 -7.46
C TYR A 8 12.73 15.80 -6.83
N SER A 9 12.13 15.75 -5.64
CA SER A 9 11.71 14.50 -4.97
C SER A 9 10.67 13.72 -5.77
N VAL A 10 9.95 14.37 -6.69
CA VAL A 10 8.94 13.73 -7.54
C VAL A 10 9.58 12.74 -8.53
N ALA A 11 10.76 13.07 -9.08
CA ALA A 11 11.46 12.21 -10.03
C ALA A 11 11.94 10.90 -9.39
N PHE A 12 12.39 10.96 -8.13
CA PHE A 12 12.82 9.77 -7.39
C PHE A 12 11.66 8.90 -6.87
N LYS A 13 10.42 9.41 -6.94
CA LYS A 13 9.23 8.67 -6.53
C LYS A 13 8.67 7.77 -7.62
N GLU A 14 9.17 7.79 -8.85
CA GLU A 14 8.61 6.94 -9.90
C GLU A 14 8.82 5.44 -9.59
N PRO A 15 7.75 4.63 -9.53
CA PRO A 15 7.88 3.19 -9.33
C PRO A 15 8.55 2.55 -10.55
N TYR A 16 9.26 1.45 -10.33
CA TYR A 16 9.81 0.64 -11.42
C TYR A 16 8.68 0.19 -12.35
N ARG A 17 8.76 0.62 -13.60
CA ARG A 17 7.75 0.44 -14.64
C ARG A 17 8.30 -0.51 -15.69
N ILE A 18 7.52 -1.54 -15.99
CA ILE A 18 7.84 -2.50 -17.06
C ILE A 18 6.99 -2.12 -18.27
N GLN A 19 7.66 -1.90 -19.40
CA GLN A 19 7.01 -1.68 -20.69
C GLN A 19 7.48 -2.70 -21.73
N ASP A 20 8.74 -3.14 -21.65
CA ASP A 20 9.30 -4.18 -22.52
C ASP A 20 9.20 -5.54 -21.83
N LEU A 21 8.42 -6.47 -22.39
CA LEU A 21 8.40 -7.88 -21.98
C LEU A 21 9.37 -8.72 -22.81
N GLY A 22 10.51 -8.15 -23.20
CA GLY A 22 11.52 -8.82 -24.02
C GLY A 22 10.91 -9.38 -25.32
N ASN A 23 10.95 -10.71 -25.49
CA ASN A 23 10.47 -11.38 -26.71
C ASN A 23 8.94 -11.40 -26.90
N LEU A 24 8.14 -11.02 -25.89
CA LEU A 24 6.67 -10.96 -26.01
C LEU A 24 6.14 -9.60 -26.52
N GLY A 25 7.03 -8.66 -26.82
CA GLY A 25 6.67 -7.33 -27.30
C GLY A 25 6.52 -6.30 -26.20
N ARG A 26 6.06 -5.11 -26.59
CA ARG A 26 5.91 -3.95 -25.71
C ARG A 26 4.46 -3.78 -25.27
N LEU A 27 4.26 -3.54 -23.98
CA LEU A 27 2.98 -3.09 -23.47
C LEU A 27 2.67 -1.70 -24.04
N PRO A 28 1.40 -1.44 -24.42
CA PRO A 28 0.97 -0.14 -24.94
C PRO A 28 1.11 0.99 -23.91
N ALA A 29 1.16 0.65 -22.61
CA ALA A 29 1.45 1.59 -21.54
C ALA A 29 2.39 0.95 -20.50
N PRO A 30 3.34 1.72 -19.92
CA PRO A 30 4.23 1.24 -18.87
C PRO A 30 3.44 0.97 -17.58
N ILE A 31 3.45 -0.28 -17.10
CA ILE A 31 2.76 -0.69 -15.88
C ILE A 31 3.77 -0.77 -14.73
N ALA A 32 3.43 -0.18 -13.58
CA ALA A 32 4.27 -0.29 -12.38
C ALA A 32 4.22 -1.72 -11.82
N VAL A 33 5.36 -2.29 -11.46
CA VAL A 33 5.43 -3.66 -10.91
C VAL A 33 4.59 -3.82 -9.65
N VAL A 34 4.54 -2.78 -8.82
CA VAL A 34 3.71 -2.74 -7.62
C VAL A 34 2.23 -2.94 -7.95
N ASN A 35 1.75 -2.43 -9.09
CA ASN A 35 0.37 -2.60 -9.52
C ASN A 35 0.07 -4.04 -9.94
N ILE A 36 1.02 -4.71 -10.58
CA ILE A 36 0.89 -6.12 -10.95
C ILE A 36 0.89 -6.98 -9.68
N GLY A 37 1.82 -6.70 -8.76
CA GLY A 37 1.91 -7.39 -7.47
C GLY A 37 0.65 -7.22 -6.64
N SER A 38 0.12 -5.99 -6.52
CA SER A 38 -1.11 -5.74 -5.76
C SER A 38 -2.34 -6.38 -6.42
N PHE A 39 -2.44 -6.35 -7.75
CA PHE A 39 -3.49 -7.04 -8.47
C PHE A 39 -3.50 -8.54 -8.17
N LEU A 40 -2.34 -9.21 -8.33
CA LEU A 40 -2.20 -10.65 -8.07
C LEU A 40 -2.44 -10.99 -6.60
N PHE A 41 -1.97 -10.15 -5.69
CA PHE A 41 -2.18 -10.34 -4.25
C PHE A 41 -3.68 -10.28 -3.90
N VAL A 42 -4.39 -9.25 -4.35
CA VAL A 42 -5.83 -9.10 -4.09
C VAL A 42 -6.61 -10.22 -4.76
N LEU A 43 -6.28 -10.58 -6.00
CA LEU A 43 -6.91 -11.69 -6.70
C LEU A 43 -6.70 -13.01 -5.95
N GLY A 44 -5.48 -13.28 -5.48
CA GLY A 44 -5.16 -14.45 -4.67
C GLY A 44 -5.93 -14.47 -3.34
N LEU A 45 -6.06 -13.32 -2.68
CA LEU A 45 -6.83 -13.17 -1.45
C LEU A 45 -8.32 -13.44 -1.69
N MET A 46 -8.88 -12.90 -2.77
CA MET A 46 -10.26 -13.16 -3.17
C MET A 46 -10.51 -14.63 -3.47
N TRP A 47 -9.58 -15.28 -4.17
CA TRP A 47 -9.67 -16.70 -4.48
C TRP A 47 -9.49 -17.61 -3.26
N GLY A 48 -8.60 -17.24 -2.34
CA GLY A 48 -8.29 -18.05 -1.15
C GLY A 48 -9.31 -17.90 -0.03
N VAL A 49 -9.73 -16.67 0.27
CA VAL A 49 -10.54 -16.35 1.46
C VAL A 49 -12.01 -16.14 1.11
N PHE A 50 -12.29 -15.46 -0.01
CA PHE A 50 -13.64 -14.99 -0.32
C PHE A 50 -14.39 -15.82 -1.38
N ARG A 51 -13.76 -16.88 -1.90
CA ARG A 51 -14.30 -17.67 -3.02
C ARG A 51 -15.68 -18.24 -2.74
N GLU A 52 -15.90 -18.85 -1.57
CA GLU A 52 -17.19 -19.43 -1.22
C GLU A 52 -18.30 -18.37 -1.12
N SER A 53 -18.00 -17.22 -0.52
CA SER A 53 -18.94 -16.10 -0.40
C SER A 53 -19.33 -15.55 -1.77
N ILE A 54 -18.36 -15.42 -2.68
CA ILE A 54 -18.60 -14.98 -4.06
C ILE A 54 -19.43 -16.01 -4.83
N GLN A 55 -19.17 -17.31 -4.63
CA GLN A 55 -19.91 -18.39 -5.29
C GLN A 55 -21.36 -18.48 -4.82
N ARG A 56 -21.63 -18.35 -3.52
CA ARG A 56 -23.02 -18.24 -3.01
C ARG A 56 -23.75 -17.04 -3.59
N GLY A 57 -23.07 -15.90 -3.70
CA GLY A 57 -23.64 -14.72 -4.35
C GLY A 57 -23.92 -14.92 -5.85
N SER A 58 -23.20 -15.82 -6.52
CA SER A 58 -23.40 -16.12 -7.94
C SER A 58 -24.72 -16.83 -8.24
N GLU A 59 -25.29 -17.53 -7.24
CA GLU A 59 -26.60 -18.18 -7.35
C GLU A 59 -27.72 -17.15 -7.50
N ILE A 60 -27.54 -15.96 -6.93
CA ILE A 60 -28.49 -14.84 -7.02
C ILE A 60 -28.19 -14.00 -8.27
N LEU A 61 -26.90 -13.79 -8.56
CA LEU A 61 -26.45 -12.86 -9.58
C LEU A 61 -25.28 -13.45 -10.38
N PRO A 62 -25.53 -14.01 -11.58
CA PRO A 62 -24.52 -14.80 -12.29
C PRO A 62 -23.29 -14.00 -12.75
N PHE A 63 -23.40 -12.67 -12.86
CA PHE A 63 -22.26 -11.79 -13.21
C PHE A 63 -21.43 -11.35 -12.00
N LEU A 64 -21.87 -11.62 -10.76
CA LEU A 64 -21.18 -11.22 -9.53
C LEU A 64 -19.73 -11.72 -9.47
N PRO A 65 -19.41 -12.99 -9.82
CA PRO A 65 -18.04 -13.48 -9.76
C PRO A 65 -17.11 -12.69 -10.68
N ALA A 66 -17.53 -12.40 -11.91
CA ALA A 66 -16.72 -11.64 -12.86
C ALA A 66 -16.45 -10.22 -12.34
N LEU A 67 -17.48 -9.58 -11.78
CA LEU A 67 -17.37 -8.23 -11.21
C LEU A 67 -16.47 -8.20 -9.98
N CYS A 68 -16.53 -9.23 -9.15
CA CYS A 68 -15.64 -9.40 -8.00
C CYS A 68 -14.20 -9.67 -8.43
N TYR A 69 -13.92 -10.73 -9.19
CA TYR A 69 -12.57 -11.16 -9.52
C TYR A 69 -11.81 -10.23 -10.47
N ILE A 70 -12.51 -9.40 -11.23
CA ILE A 70 -11.89 -8.38 -12.10
C ILE A 70 -11.99 -7.01 -11.45
N GLY A 71 -13.20 -6.61 -11.03
CA GLY A 71 -13.47 -5.26 -10.55
C GLY A 71 -12.74 -4.93 -9.26
N ILE A 72 -12.72 -5.84 -8.27
CA ILE A 72 -12.08 -5.56 -6.97
C ILE A 72 -10.54 -5.45 -7.11
N PRO A 73 -9.83 -6.37 -7.80
CA PRO A 73 -8.40 -6.21 -8.04
C PRO A 73 -8.05 -4.94 -8.83
N VAL A 74 -8.82 -4.60 -9.88
CA VAL A 74 -8.60 -3.36 -10.64
C VAL A 74 -8.85 -2.12 -9.78
N ALA A 75 -9.96 -2.09 -9.03
CA ALA A 75 -10.29 -0.99 -8.13
C ALA A 75 -9.20 -0.79 -7.06
N SER A 76 -8.66 -1.88 -6.51
CA SER A 76 -7.55 -1.82 -5.56
C SER A 76 -6.31 -1.16 -6.16
N VAL A 77 -5.92 -1.54 -7.38
CA VAL A 77 -4.80 -0.90 -8.09
C VAL A 77 -5.07 0.59 -8.32
N LEU A 78 -6.28 0.95 -8.75
CA LEU A 78 -6.65 2.36 -8.96
C LEU A 78 -6.59 3.16 -7.66
N LEU A 79 -7.11 2.61 -6.56
CA LEU A 79 -7.03 3.23 -5.23
C LEU A 79 -5.58 3.40 -4.76
N LEU A 80 -4.74 2.37 -4.94
CA LEU A 80 -3.34 2.42 -4.55
C LEU A 80 -2.54 3.48 -5.31
N ASN A 81 -2.91 3.76 -6.57
CA ASN A 81 -2.30 4.83 -7.35
C ASN A 81 -2.87 6.22 -7.03
N LYS A 82 -4.15 6.30 -6.66
CA LYS A 82 -4.85 7.57 -6.36
C LYS A 82 -4.55 8.08 -4.95
N VAL A 83 -4.40 7.18 -3.99
CA VAL A 83 -4.21 7.52 -2.58
C VAL A 83 -2.71 7.56 -2.29
N GLN A 84 -2.17 8.77 -2.14
CA GLN A 84 -0.79 9.02 -1.71
C GLN A 84 -0.80 9.71 -0.35
N PRO A 85 -0.95 8.96 0.75
CA PRO A 85 -0.94 9.55 2.09
C PRO A 85 0.45 10.16 2.35
N ASP A 86 0.49 11.42 2.79
CA ASP A 86 1.71 12.20 3.03
C ASP A 86 2.66 12.30 1.82
N GLY A 87 2.14 12.13 0.61
CA GLY A 87 2.95 12.08 -0.62
C GLY A 87 3.89 10.87 -0.69
N LYS A 88 3.73 9.88 0.20
CA LYS A 88 4.37 8.57 0.13
C LYS A 88 3.44 7.60 -0.61
N LYS A 89 4.01 6.58 -1.26
CA LYS A 89 3.19 5.51 -1.85
C LYS A 89 2.54 4.71 -0.73
N LEU A 90 1.28 4.31 -0.92
CA LEU A 90 0.46 3.63 0.09
C LEU A 90 1.15 2.42 0.75
N HIS A 91 1.92 1.64 -0.01
CA HIS A 91 2.65 0.48 0.53
C HIS A 91 3.77 0.85 1.49
N TYR A 92 4.54 1.93 1.21
CA TYR A 92 5.55 2.41 2.14
C TYR A 92 4.92 2.99 3.40
N TYR A 93 3.81 3.71 3.25
CA TYR A 93 3.06 4.22 4.38
C TYR A 93 2.53 3.09 5.29
N LEU A 94 1.92 2.06 4.70
CA LEU A 94 1.43 0.89 5.44
C LEU A 94 2.56 0.15 6.16
N PHE A 95 3.71 -0.03 5.50
CA PHE A 95 4.87 -0.66 6.13
C PHE A 95 5.41 0.18 7.28
N ASP A 96 5.61 1.49 7.08
CA ASP A 96 6.02 2.43 8.13
C ASP A 96 5.04 2.39 9.31
N LEU A 97 3.74 2.34 9.04
CA LEU A 97 2.70 2.24 10.05
C LEU A 97 2.78 0.92 10.84
N ILE A 98 2.97 -0.22 10.16
CA ILE A 98 3.14 -1.52 10.82
C ILE A 98 4.38 -1.50 11.71
N VAL A 99 5.51 -0.99 11.19
CA VAL A 99 6.75 -0.85 11.96
C VAL A 99 6.52 0.04 13.17
N TYR A 100 5.86 1.19 13.00
CA TYR A 100 5.50 2.10 14.08
C TYR A 100 4.64 1.40 15.15
N VAL A 101 3.58 0.69 14.75
CA VAL A 101 2.70 -0.01 15.69
C VAL A 101 3.46 -1.08 16.46
N ILE A 102 4.30 -1.89 15.79
CA ILE A 102 5.04 -2.99 16.43
C ILE A 102 6.16 -2.45 17.33
N THR A 103 6.91 -1.46 16.87
CA THR A 103 8.11 -1.00 17.58
C THR A 103 7.81 0.06 18.62
N ILE A 104 6.90 0.99 18.35
CA ILE A 104 6.65 2.13 19.23
C ILE A 104 5.40 1.89 20.06
N GLN A 105 4.28 1.55 19.44
CA GLN A 105 3.02 1.42 20.15
C GLN A 105 2.93 0.14 21.00
N TRP A 106 3.44 -0.99 20.50
CA TRP A 106 3.44 -2.24 21.28
C TRP A 106 4.49 -2.23 22.39
N GLN A 107 5.68 -1.67 22.12
CA GLN A 107 6.74 -1.61 23.13
C GLN A 107 6.61 -0.40 24.08
N ASP A 108 5.53 0.39 23.96
CA ASP A 108 5.28 1.63 24.71
C ASP A 108 6.53 2.54 24.76
N ILE A 109 7.19 2.74 23.61
CA ILE A 109 8.39 3.57 23.55
C ILE A 109 7.99 5.03 23.38
N VAL A 110 8.48 5.89 24.27
CA VAL A 110 8.32 7.34 24.20
C VAL A 110 9.67 7.96 23.86
N PHE A 111 9.67 8.90 22.90
CA PHE A 111 10.86 9.65 22.56
C PHE A 111 10.89 10.95 23.36
N PHE A 112 11.92 11.12 24.19
CA PHE A 112 12.18 12.37 24.92
C PHE A 112 13.59 12.85 24.61
N ASN A 113 13.72 14.11 24.17
CA ASN A 113 14.99 14.75 23.84
C ASN A 113 15.91 13.91 22.90
N GLY A 114 15.30 13.27 21.90
CA GLY A 114 16.01 12.43 20.91
C GLY A 114 16.43 11.04 21.40
N LYS A 115 16.07 10.64 22.63
CA LYS A 115 16.32 9.30 23.18
C LYS A 115 15.02 8.52 23.34
N ALA A 116 15.08 7.21 23.08
CA ALA A 116 13.97 6.30 23.22
C ALA A 116 13.92 5.73 24.64
N TYR A 117 12.79 5.88 25.32
CA TYR A 117 12.55 5.37 26.68
C TYR A 117 11.33 4.45 26.64
N LYS A 118 11.33 3.37 27.43
CA LYS A 118 10.08 2.63 27.67
C LYS A 118 9.23 3.45 28.63
N LYS A 119 7.92 3.52 28.40
CA LYS A 119 6.98 4.31 29.21
C LYS A 119 7.05 4.01 30.71
N LYS A 120 7.41 2.78 31.11
CA LYS A 120 7.65 2.41 32.51
C LYS A 120 8.87 3.11 33.16
N GLU A 121 9.88 3.47 32.38
CA GLU A 121 11.06 4.22 32.85
C GLU A 121 10.85 5.74 32.73
N SER A 122 9.99 6.23 31.82
CA SER A 122 9.78 7.67 31.67
C SER A 122 9.03 8.30 32.83
N ASP A 123 8.12 7.56 33.47
CA ASP A 123 7.38 8.08 34.63
C ASP A 123 8.31 8.32 35.84
N GLU A 124 9.44 7.61 35.96
CA GLU A 124 10.46 7.87 36.99
C GLU A 124 11.38 9.07 36.65
N ILE A 125 11.52 9.41 35.37
CA ILE A 125 12.41 10.50 34.91
C ILE A 125 11.69 11.85 34.89
N ILE A 126 10.36 11.86 34.75
CA ILE A 126 9.54 13.09 34.66
C ILE A 126 9.11 13.58 36.07
N ASP A 127 9.27 12.77 37.12
CA ASP A 127 8.94 13.10 38.52
C ASP A 127 10.08 13.79 39.31
N PHE A 128 11.07 14.38 38.62
CA PHE A 128 12.16 15.17 39.23
C PHE A 128 12.07 16.67 38.91
#